data_AF-A0A8C5P7P6-F1
#
_entry.id   AF-A0A8C5P7P6-F1
#
_cell.length_a   1.000
_cell.length_b   1.000
_cell.length_c   1.000
_cell.angle_alpha   90.00
_cell.angle_beta   90.00
_cell.angle_gamma   90.00
#
_symmetry.space_group_name_H-M   'P 1'
#
loop_
_entity.id
_entity.type
_entity.pdbx_description
1 polymer ?
#
loop_
_entity_poly.entity_id
_entity_poly.type
_entity_poly.pdbx_seq_one_letter_code
_entity_poly.pdbx_strand_id
1 'polypeptide(L)'
;MLWSPKFSLSNMRVRLTASGLLRNLRLPTGYRKSTVVFHTVEKGKQKPSPRVPVARVQTPPVDTKTAELTECKATCEHQRGVIKQLKNLLTCSNQKFEALTVVIQHVITQRESARKKCVELSLELQTLRENLVQASSTFDKLEKEKYDFQVEQEGILQKVRAEHQLELSSLEERLKAFYSGECEKLQNILIVEAEKYKNELQEKVDTLNVTHESYRLEAETSHLEATEKLKQEYELSFTKVQDVNENEKKKIEASFKESLTELETKMDGMNTENESLKEKIKTMEEQKESSPKPPQPSFLEQELESLKAVVEMKNEKLHQQEKKLMQVEKLVETNNILVEKLNKSQQENEDLKARMANHIAVSRQLSTDQEFLQKSLEKESKANKRLSMENEELLWKLHNGDICSPKKLSPSSPGISFRGSRNSGSFSSPPTSPR
;
A
#
# COMPACT_ATOMS: atom_id res chain seq x y z
N MET A 1 -5.50 -28.45 -6.41
CA MET A 1 -4.23 -29.20 -6.47
C MET A 1 -3.17 -28.35 -5.80
N LEU A 2 -2.37 -28.79 -4.82
CA LEU A 2 -2.41 -30.01 -4.02
C LEU A 2 -2.77 -29.69 -2.54
N TRP A 3 -3.26 -30.68 -1.80
CA TRP A 3 -3.44 -30.63 -0.35
C TRP A 3 -2.32 -31.40 0.36
N SER A 4 -1.94 -30.97 1.56
CA SER A 4 -1.22 -31.79 2.56
C SER A 4 -1.51 -31.23 3.96
N PRO A 5 -2.23 -31.96 4.84
CA PRO A 5 -2.76 -31.41 6.10
C PRO A 5 -1.87 -31.68 7.34
N LYS A 6 -2.20 -30.99 8.43
CA LYS A 6 -1.64 -31.20 9.78
C LYS A 6 -2.45 -32.25 10.56
N PHE A 7 -1.75 -32.99 11.44
CA PHE A 7 -2.21 -33.75 12.63
C PHE A 7 -3.47 -34.65 12.58
N SER A 8 -3.31 -35.91 12.96
CA SER A 8 -4.06 -36.54 14.08
C SER A 8 -3.58 -37.97 14.36
N LEU A 9 -3.36 -38.33 15.63
CA LEU A 9 -3.55 -39.69 16.14
C LEU A 9 -4.02 -39.62 17.60
N SER A 10 -5.33 -39.47 17.79
CA SER A 10 -5.99 -39.71 19.06
C SER A 10 -6.14 -41.21 19.35
N ASN A 11 -6.18 -41.56 20.64
CA ASN A 11 -6.62 -42.87 21.17
C ASN A 11 -5.87 -44.15 20.70
N MET A 12 -4.71 -44.45 21.30
CA MET A 12 -4.25 -45.84 21.46
C MET A 12 -4.46 -46.33 22.89
N ARG A 13 -5.59 -47.01 23.12
CA ARG A 13 -5.92 -47.69 24.37
C ARG A 13 -5.39 -49.12 24.37
N VAL A 14 -4.11 -49.31 24.69
CA VAL A 14 -3.47 -50.65 24.69
C VAL A 14 -3.63 -51.32 26.06
N ARG A 15 -4.60 -52.22 26.15
CA ARG A 15 -4.84 -53.08 27.31
C ARG A 15 -4.10 -54.40 27.10
N LEU A 16 -2.94 -54.58 27.74
CA LEU A 16 -2.16 -55.82 27.65
C LEU A 16 -2.16 -56.59 28.97
N THR A 17 -2.97 -57.64 28.98
CA THR A 17 -2.98 -58.70 29.99
C THR A 17 -1.74 -59.59 29.87
N ALA A 18 -1.09 -59.90 30.99
CA ALA A 18 0.09 -60.76 31.01
C ALA A 18 -0.28 -62.25 30.86
N SER A 19 -0.30 -62.76 29.62
CA SER A 19 -0.52 -64.19 29.35
C SER A 19 0.06 -64.71 28.01
N GLY A 20 1.37 -64.53 27.79
CA GLY A 20 2.27 -65.51 27.16
C GLY A 20 2.22 -65.79 25.63
N LEU A 21 3.22 -66.61 25.24
CA LEU A 21 3.42 -67.32 23.94
C LEU A 21 4.03 -66.49 22.77
N LEU A 22 5.09 -66.90 22.04
CA LEU A 22 6.09 -68.00 22.17
C LEU A 22 7.35 -67.73 21.30
N ARG A 23 8.54 -68.15 21.78
CA ARG A 23 9.69 -68.76 21.04
C ARG A 23 10.41 -67.93 19.93
N ASN A 24 11.73 -68.03 19.69
CA ASN A 24 12.70 -69.11 19.94
C ASN A 24 14.11 -68.57 20.29
N LEU A 25 14.82 -69.22 21.22
CA LEU A 25 16.26 -69.55 21.09
C LEU A 25 16.67 -70.64 22.12
N ARG A 26 17.60 -71.51 21.72
CA ARG A 26 18.00 -72.83 22.25
C ARG A 26 18.20 -73.03 23.79
N LEU A 27 17.38 -73.95 24.34
CA LEU A 27 17.70 -75.23 25.03
C LEU A 27 19.18 -75.60 25.39
N PRO A 28 19.45 -76.43 26.43
CA PRO A 28 18.63 -77.61 26.79
C PRO A 28 18.13 -77.77 28.24
N THR A 29 17.01 -78.49 28.35
CA THR A 29 16.37 -79.00 29.57
C THR A 29 16.22 -80.53 29.49
N GLY A 30 16.18 -81.19 30.65
CA GLY A 30 15.53 -82.50 30.86
C GLY A 30 14.79 -82.44 32.20
N TYR A 31 13.46 -82.63 32.31
CA TYR A 31 12.65 -83.84 32.04
C TYR A 31 13.13 -85.06 32.84
N ARG A 32 12.30 -85.83 33.54
CA ARG A 32 10.82 -85.91 33.64
C ARG A 32 10.39 -86.49 35.00
N LYS A 33 9.11 -86.31 35.38
CA LYS A 33 8.40 -87.33 36.18
C LYS A 33 8.03 -88.49 35.23
N SER A 34 8.37 -89.73 35.57
CA SER A 34 7.57 -90.90 35.17
C SER A 34 7.90 -92.13 36.03
N THR A 35 6.85 -92.85 36.41
CA THR A 35 6.90 -94.15 37.07
C THR A 35 7.18 -95.25 36.05
N VAL A 36 8.06 -96.20 36.36
CA VAL A 36 8.14 -97.50 35.67
C VAL A 36 8.25 -98.60 36.73
N VAL A 37 7.56 -99.72 36.50
CA VAL A 37 7.38 -100.87 37.41
C VAL A 37 7.86 -102.14 36.69
N PHE A 38 8.06 -103.23 37.45
CA PHE A 38 8.42 -104.60 37.02
C PHE A 38 9.91 -104.77 36.62
N HIS A 39 10.64 -105.82 37.02
CA HIS A 39 10.28 -107.23 37.32
C HIS A 39 11.07 -107.74 38.55
N THR A 40 10.50 -108.41 39.55
CA THR A 40 10.19 -109.87 39.66
C THR A 40 11.32 -110.85 39.30
N VAL A 41 12.17 -111.16 40.28
CA VAL A 41 12.94 -112.43 40.50
C VAL A 41 13.08 -112.52 42.04
N GLU A 42 12.32 -113.30 42.83
CA GLU A 42 11.98 -114.74 42.81
C GLU A 42 13.21 -115.66 42.95
N LYS A 43 13.21 -116.46 44.04
CA LYS A 43 14.17 -117.54 44.39
C LYS A 43 15.59 -117.17 44.84
N GLY A 44 15.77 -117.18 46.16
CA GLY A 44 17.05 -117.23 46.87
C GLY A 44 16.96 -117.96 48.21
N LYS A 45 16.28 -119.12 48.26
CA LYS A 45 16.23 -119.96 49.47
C LYS A 45 17.65 -120.46 49.79
N GLN A 46 18.12 -120.29 51.03
CA GLN A 46 18.97 -121.28 51.70
C GLN A 46 18.95 -121.12 53.23
N LYS A 47 17.89 -121.66 53.84
CA LYS A 47 18.07 -122.46 55.06
C LYS A 47 18.57 -123.83 54.56
N PRO A 48 19.70 -124.34 55.08
CA PRO A 48 19.54 -125.62 55.77
C PRO A 48 20.40 -125.73 57.03
N SER A 49 19.79 -126.30 58.07
CA SER A 49 20.54 -127.09 59.05
C SER A 49 20.97 -128.40 58.38
N PRO A 50 22.16 -128.92 58.70
CA PRO A 50 22.38 -130.36 58.75
C PRO A 50 22.03 -130.89 60.15
N ARG A 51 21.42 -132.08 60.20
CA ARG A 51 21.25 -132.87 61.43
C ARG A 51 22.39 -133.90 61.54
N VAL A 52 22.87 -134.08 62.77
CA VAL A 52 23.20 -135.34 63.48
C VAL A 52 23.04 -136.67 62.71
N PRO A 53 23.97 -137.64 62.83
CA PRO A 53 23.77 -138.81 63.73
C PRO A 53 25.01 -139.12 64.63
N VAL A 54 24.91 -139.36 65.94
CA VAL A 54 24.49 -140.58 66.71
C VAL A 54 25.60 -141.63 66.97
N ALA A 55 25.97 -141.79 68.25
CA ALA A 55 26.32 -143.04 68.99
C ALA A 55 26.92 -142.66 70.37
N ARG A 56 26.19 -142.65 71.50
CA ARG A 56 25.77 -143.78 72.36
C ARG A 56 26.90 -144.70 72.84
N VAL A 57 27.37 -144.50 74.08
CA VAL A 57 27.60 -145.54 75.11
C VAL A 57 27.24 -144.94 76.49
N GLN A 58 26.94 -145.78 77.48
CA GLN A 58 26.31 -145.44 78.76
C GLN A 58 27.28 -145.37 79.96
N THR A 59 26.82 -144.66 81.00
CA THR A 59 27.02 -144.93 82.45
C THR A 59 28.36 -144.57 83.15
N PRO A 60 28.32 -144.34 84.50
CA PRO A 60 29.23 -143.43 85.25
C PRO A 60 30.15 -144.24 86.22
N PRO A 61 30.74 -143.72 87.34
CA PRO A 61 30.71 -142.36 87.92
C PRO A 61 32.07 -141.81 88.48
N VAL A 62 32.01 -140.65 89.16
CA VAL A 62 32.99 -140.08 90.15
C VAL A 62 34.25 -139.40 89.52
N ASP A 63 34.70 -138.17 89.86
CA ASP A 63 34.27 -137.17 90.85
C ASP A 63 34.46 -135.67 90.47
N THR A 64 33.74 -134.84 91.23
CA THR A 64 33.61 -133.39 91.48
C THR A 64 34.66 -132.28 91.11
N LYS A 65 34.08 -131.13 90.68
CA LYS A 65 34.32 -129.72 91.11
C LYS A 65 35.61 -128.95 90.73
N THR A 66 35.76 -128.58 89.45
CA THR A 66 36.63 -127.45 89.02
C THR A 66 36.07 -126.54 87.91
N ALA A 67 34.87 -126.79 87.36
CA ALA A 67 34.40 -126.14 86.12
C ALA A 67 33.44 -124.93 86.29
N GLU A 68 32.67 -124.84 87.38
CA GLU A 68 31.60 -123.83 87.52
C GLU A 68 32.13 -122.40 87.76
N LEU A 69 33.35 -122.27 88.31
CA LEU A 69 33.97 -120.97 88.60
C LEU A 69 34.47 -120.25 87.32
N THR A 70 34.82 -121.01 86.28
CA THR A 70 35.32 -120.46 85.01
C THR A 70 34.20 -119.91 84.13
N GLU A 71 33.00 -120.51 84.15
CA GLU A 71 31.85 -120.06 83.38
C GLU A 71 31.24 -118.75 83.95
N CYS A 72 31.19 -118.64 85.29
CA CYS A 72 30.79 -117.41 85.97
C CYS A 72 31.78 -116.24 85.74
N LYS A 73 33.09 -116.51 85.64
CA LYS A 73 34.08 -115.51 85.23
C LYS A 73 33.88 -115.05 83.79
N ALA A 74 33.74 -115.98 82.85
CA ALA A 74 33.56 -115.67 81.42
C ALA A 74 32.29 -114.83 81.17
N THR A 75 31.19 -115.12 81.87
CA THR A 75 29.95 -114.33 81.79
C THR A 75 30.09 -112.95 82.42
N CYS A 76 30.76 -112.80 83.57
CA CYS A 76 31.10 -111.49 84.15
C CYS A 76 32.01 -110.64 83.24
N GLU A 77 32.98 -111.25 82.56
CA GLU A 77 33.86 -110.56 81.60
C GLU A 77 33.09 -110.15 80.34
N HIS A 78 32.19 -111.00 79.83
CA HIS A 78 31.30 -110.66 78.73
C HIS A 78 30.38 -109.48 79.09
N GLN A 79 29.72 -109.51 80.24
CA GLN A 79 28.90 -108.41 80.74
C GLN A 79 29.71 -107.12 80.93
N ARG A 80 30.94 -107.20 81.46
CA ARG A 80 31.86 -106.05 81.55
C ARG A 80 32.22 -105.49 80.16
N GLY A 81 32.40 -106.36 79.16
CA GLY A 81 32.58 -105.99 77.76
C GLY A 81 31.37 -105.25 77.17
N VAL A 82 30.16 -105.78 77.37
CA VAL A 82 28.90 -105.16 76.94
C VAL A 82 28.68 -103.80 77.63
N ILE A 83 28.91 -103.70 78.94
CA ILE A 83 28.82 -102.42 79.68
C ILE A 83 29.83 -101.40 79.13
N LYS A 84 31.06 -101.83 78.78
CA LYS A 84 32.05 -100.95 78.14
C LYS A 84 31.61 -100.50 76.75
N GLN A 85 31.02 -101.38 75.94
CA GLN A 85 30.45 -101.03 74.63
C GLN A 85 29.28 -100.05 74.76
N LEU A 86 28.36 -100.26 75.71
CA LEU A 86 27.24 -99.36 75.98
C LEU A 86 27.70 -98.00 76.50
N LYS A 87 28.73 -97.95 77.36
CA LYS A 87 29.36 -96.68 77.79
C LYS A 87 30.00 -95.94 76.61
N ASN A 88 30.71 -96.64 75.73
CA ASN A 88 31.28 -96.06 74.52
C ASN A 88 30.21 -95.56 73.54
N LEU A 89 29.09 -96.28 73.43
CA LEU A 89 27.96 -95.88 72.58
C LEU A 89 27.25 -94.64 73.17
N LEU A 90 27.08 -94.58 74.49
CA LEU A 90 26.49 -93.44 75.19
C LEU A 90 27.38 -92.19 75.09
N THR A 91 28.70 -92.31 75.29
CA THR A 91 29.62 -91.17 75.10
C THR A 91 29.66 -90.70 73.65
N CYS A 92 29.67 -91.62 72.68
CA CYS A 92 29.56 -91.28 71.26
C CYS A 92 28.21 -90.61 70.93
N SER A 93 27.11 -91.04 71.55
CA SER A 93 25.79 -90.42 71.38
C SER A 93 25.75 -89.02 71.99
N ASN A 94 26.31 -88.83 73.19
CA ASN A 94 26.39 -87.52 73.83
C ASN A 94 27.22 -86.54 73.01
N GLN A 95 28.39 -86.95 72.50
CA GLN A 95 29.20 -86.14 71.57
C GLN A 95 28.42 -85.74 70.30
N LYS A 96 27.59 -86.64 69.76
CA LYS A 96 26.69 -86.33 68.64
C LYS A 96 25.59 -85.33 69.01
N PHE A 97 25.02 -85.44 70.22
CA PHE A 97 24.04 -84.47 70.73
C PHE A 97 24.66 -83.10 71.02
N GLU A 98 25.89 -83.04 71.53
CA GLU A 98 26.66 -81.80 71.72
C GLU A 98 26.93 -81.13 70.36
N ALA A 99 27.43 -81.88 69.38
CA ALA A 99 27.63 -81.39 68.02
C ALA A 99 26.32 -80.89 67.37
N LEU A 100 25.22 -81.63 67.52
CA LEU A 100 23.89 -81.22 67.07
C LEU A 100 23.44 -79.92 67.76
N THR A 101 23.68 -79.79 69.06
CA THR A 101 23.32 -78.59 69.85
C THR A 101 24.08 -77.36 69.35
N VAL A 102 25.38 -77.49 69.05
CA VAL A 102 26.18 -76.40 68.46
C VAL A 102 25.65 -76.01 67.07
N VAL A 103 25.30 -76.99 66.22
CA VAL A 103 24.71 -76.72 64.90
C VAL A 103 23.34 -76.02 65.04
N ILE A 104 22.47 -76.49 65.93
CA ILE A 104 21.17 -75.86 66.19
C ILE A 104 21.36 -74.42 66.70
N GLN A 105 22.28 -74.18 67.64
CA GLN A 105 22.56 -72.84 68.15
C GLN A 105 23.13 -71.92 67.06
N HIS A 106 23.99 -72.44 66.18
CA HIS A 106 24.49 -71.70 65.02
C HIS A 106 23.36 -71.33 64.05
N VAL A 107 22.47 -72.27 63.71
CA VAL A 107 21.31 -72.04 62.84
C VAL A 107 20.32 -71.03 63.47
N ILE A 108 20.09 -71.08 64.78
CA ILE A 108 19.24 -70.12 65.50
C ILE A 108 19.86 -68.72 65.45
N THR A 109 21.11 -68.57 65.85
CA THR A 109 21.81 -67.27 65.84
C THR A 109 21.95 -66.69 64.42
N GLN A 110 22.21 -67.52 63.41
CA GLN A 110 22.19 -67.12 62.01
C GLN A 110 20.79 -66.64 61.59
N ARG A 111 19.73 -67.38 61.93
CA ARG A 111 18.33 -66.99 61.65
C ARG A 111 17.94 -65.70 62.35
N GLU A 112 18.35 -65.48 63.60
CA GLU A 112 18.11 -64.24 64.33
C GLU A 112 18.84 -63.06 63.70
N SER A 113 20.11 -63.23 63.31
CA SER A 113 20.87 -62.20 62.60
C SER A 113 20.23 -61.83 61.25
N ALA A 114 19.73 -62.82 60.50
CA ALA A 114 19.00 -62.61 59.26
C ALA A 114 17.63 -61.93 59.51
N ARG A 115 16.94 -62.26 60.60
CA ARG A 115 15.69 -61.60 61.00
C ARG A 115 15.91 -60.14 61.37
N LYS A 116 16.97 -59.81 62.11
CA LYS A 116 17.33 -58.42 62.45
C LYS A 116 17.56 -57.59 61.18
N LYS A 117 18.42 -58.08 60.28
CA LYS A 117 18.65 -57.49 58.96
C LYS A 117 17.37 -57.33 58.13
N CYS A 118 16.48 -58.32 58.15
CA CYS A 118 15.20 -58.24 57.44
C CYS A 118 14.28 -57.14 58.01
N VAL A 119 14.27 -56.95 59.34
CA VAL A 119 13.52 -55.86 60.00
C VAL A 119 14.15 -54.50 59.72
N GLU A 120 15.48 -54.38 59.82
CA GLU A 120 16.26 -53.18 59.47
C GLU A 120 15.95 -52.74 58.02
N LEU A 121 16.12 -53.64 57.05
CA LEU A 121 15.79 -53.40 55.63
C LEU A 121 14.31 -53.07 55.41
N SER A 122 13.39 -53.62 56.22
CA SER A 122 11.96 -53.30 56.11
C SER A 122 11.65 -51.88 56.59
N LEU A 123 12.33 -51.41 57.64
CA LEU A 123 12.23 -50.03 58.14
C LEU A 123 12.90 -49.04 57.17
N GLU A 124 14.05 -49.39 56.59
CA GLU A 124 14.68 -48.61 55.51
C GLU A 124 13.77 -48.50 54.28
N LEU A 125 13.14 -49.60 53.85
CA LEU A 125 12.16 -49.58 52.76
C LEU A 125 10.91 -48.74 53.11
N GLN A 126 10.49 -48.69 54.37
CA GLN A 126 9.38 -47.83 54.80
C GLN A 126 9.77 -46.35 54.76
N THR A 127 10.91 -45.98 55.38
CA THR A 127 11.39 -44.59 55.37
C THR A 127 11.68 -44.09 53.96
N LEU A 128 12.25 -44.92 53.07
CA LEU A 128 12.43 -44.59 51.66
C LEU A 128 11.09 -44.37 50.92
N ARG A 129 10.03 -45.14 51.26
CA ARG A 129 8.68 -44.92 50.70
C ARG A 129 8.05 -43.63 51.21
N GLU A 130 8.19 -43.32 52.49
CA GLU A 130 7.71 -42.06 53.08
C GLU A 130 8.43 -40.85 52.48
N ASN A 131 9.76 -40.93 52.34
CA ASN A 131 10.56 -39.91 51.65
C ASN A 131 10.17 -39.75 50.18
N LEU A 132 9.87 -40.85 49.46
CA LEU A 132 9.39 -40.80 48.08
C LEU A 132 8.02 -40.12 47.96
N VAL A 133 7.10 -40.37 48.89
CA VAL A 133 5.79 -39.69 48.94
C VAL A 133 5.96 -38.20 49.24
N GLN A 134 6.83 -37.84 50.18
CA GLN A 134 7.15 -36.43 50.46
C GLN A 134 7.76 -35.74 49.23
N ALA A 135 8.75 -36.37 48.58
CA ALA A 135 9.39 -35.88 47.35
C ALA A 135 8.40 -35.73 46.19
N SER A 136 7.46 -36.66 46.01
CA SER A 136 6.37 -36.52 45.03
C SER A 136 5.49 -35.32 45.38
N SER A 137 5.10 -35.15 46.65
CA SER A 137 4.23 -34.05 47.07
C SER A 137 4.89 -32.67 46.98
N THR A 138 6.22 -32.59 47.03
CA THR A 138 6.97 -31.34 46.79
C THR A 138 7.18 -31.10 45.31
N PHE A 139 7.42 -32.14 44.51
CA PHE A 139 7.42 -32.04 43.05
C PHE A 139 6.08 -31.53 42.51
N ASP A 140 4.95 -32.09 42.96
CA ASP A 140 3.59 -31.67 42.56
C ASP A 140 3.29 -30.20 42.91
N LYS A 141 3.92 -29.65 43.96
CA LYS A 141 3.80 -28.24 44.33
C LYS A 141 4.65 -27.36 43.42
N LEU A 142 5.92 -27.73 43.23
CA LEU A 142 6.84 -27.01 42.35
C LEU A 142 6.36 -27.01 40.89
N GLU A 143 5.71 -28.07 40.42
CA GLU A 143 5.12 -28.12 39.08
C GLU A 143 3.92 -27.16 38.93
N LYS A 144 3.10 -27.00 39.97
CA LYS A 144 2.02 -26.00 40.02
C LYS A 144 2.57 -24.58 40.08
N GLU A 145 3.50 -24.30 41.00
CA GLU A 145 4.15 -22.99 41.10
C GLU A 145 4.81 -22.59 39.77
N LYS A 146 5.52 -23.52 39.12
CA LYS A 146 6.08 -23.31 37.77
C LYS A 146 5.00 -22.98 36.73
N TYR A 147 3.87 -23.68 36.74
CA TYR A 147 2.76 -23.41 35.82
C TYR A 147 2.14 -22.02 36.08
N ASP A 148 1.89 -21.68 37.35
CA ASP A 148 1.33 -20.39 37.75
C ASP A 148 2.26 -19.23 37.36
N PHE A 149 3.58 -19.36 37.57
CA PHE A 149 4.58 -18.41 37.09
C PHE A 149 4.63 -18.31 35.55
N GLN A 150 4.44 -19.42 34.82
CA GLN A 150 4.37 -19.39 33.35
C GLN A 150 3.14 -18.61 32.87
N VAL A 151 1.98 -18.81 33.50
CA VAL A 151 0.75 -18.07 33.20
C VAL A 151 0.88 -16.59 33.53
N GLU A 152 1.51 -16.23 34.67
CA GLU A 152 1.78 -14.84 35.03
C GLU A 152 2.72 -14.16 34.03
N GLN A 153 3.82 -14.82 33.64
CA GLN A 153 4.76 -14.30 32.64
C GLN A 153 4.10 -14.12 31.28
N GLU A 154 3.29 -15.08 30.82
CA GLU A 154 2.55 -14.93 29.56
C GLU A 154 1.54 -13.77 29.64
N GLY A 155 0.83 -13.63 30.76
CA GLY A 155 -0.09 -12.51 31.00
C GLY A 155 0.61 -11.14 30.97
N ILE A 156 1.82 -11.01 31.54
CA ILE A 156 2.63 -9.78 31.46
C ILE A 156 3.06 -9.52 30.01
N LEU A 157 3.55 -10.54 29.30
CA LEU A 157 3.95 -10.41 27.89
C LEU A 157 2.78 -10.02 26.97
N GLN A 158 1.56 -10.52 27.25
CA GLN A 158 0.36 -10.13 26.52
C GLN A 158 -0.03 -8.67 26.80
N LYS A 159 0.03 -8.19 28.06
CA LYS A 159 -0.23 -6.79 28.42
C LYS A 159 0.75 -5.83 27.73
N VAL A 160 2.05 -6.08 27.86
CA VAL A 160 3.11 -5.26 27.23
C VAL A 160 2.96 -5.26 25.70
N ARG A 161 2.57 -6.39 25.08
CA ARG A 161 2.29 -6.44 23.64
C ARG A 161 1.09 -5.59 23.25
N ALA A 162 0.01 -5.60 24.04
CA ALA A 162 -1.18 -4.78 23.80
C ALA A 162 -0.89 -3.28 23.99
N GLU A 163 -0.14 -2.92 25.03
CA GLU A 163 0.31 -1.53 25.30
C GLU A 163 1.15 -1.00 24.13
N HIS A 164 2.20 -1.72 23.70
CA HIS A 164 2.98 -1.34 22.52
C HIS A 164 2.14 -1.24 21.23
N GLN A 165 1.14 -2.10 21.03
CA GLN A 165 0.25 -2.00 19.87
C GLN A 165 -0.61 -0.73 19.92
N LEU A 166 -1.12 -0.36 21.08
CA LEU A 166 -1.89 0.88 21.29
C LEU A 166 -1.03 2.14 21.15
N GLU A 167 0.20 2.11 21.65
CA GLU A 167 1.16 3.20 21.47
C GLU A 167 1.54 3.40 20.00
N LEU A 168 1.80 2.30 19.27
CA LEU A 168 2.06 2.34 17.84
C LEU A 168 0.87 2.90 17.06
N SER A 169 -0.36 2.43 17.31
CA SER A 169 -1.54 2.99 16.63
C SER A 169 -1.76 4.47 16.98
N SER A 170 -1.57 4.87 18.23
CA SER A 170 -1.68 6.28 18.65
C SER A 170 -0.61 7.17 18.01
N LEU A 171 0.62 6.67 17.86
CA LEU A 171 1.71 7.36 17.15
C LEU A 171 1.39 7.49 15.65
N GLU A 172 0.91 6.42 15.02
CA GLU A 172 0.48 6.46 13.62
C GLU A 172 -0.67 7.44 13.39
N GLU A 173 -1.70 7.44 14.23
CA GLU A 173 -2.83 8.37 14.15
C GLU A 173 -2.39 9.82 14.32
N ARG A 174 -1.53 10.10 15.31
CA ARG A 174 -0.96 11.44 15.54
C ARG A 174 -0.12 11.89 14.35
N LEU A 175 0.65 10.99 13.74
CA LEU A 175 1.47 11.28 12.56
C LEU A 175 0.60 11.53 11.31
N LYS A 176 -0.45 10.72 11.10
CA LYS A 176 -1.44 10.91 10.03
C LYS A 176 -2.14 12.28 10.17
N ALA A 177 -2.60 12.62 11.38
CA ALA A 177 -3.26 13.90 11.67
C ALA A 177 -2.32 15.11 11.52
N PHE A 178 -1.04 14.96 11.88
CA PHE A 178 -0.03 16.00 11.65
C PHE A 178 0.16 16.25 10.16
N TYR A 179 0.42 15.21 9.36
CA TYR A 179 0.63 15.38 7.92
C TYR A 179 -0.62 15.83 7.17
N SER A 180 -1.82 15.36 7.55
CA SER A 180 -3.07 15.88 6.95
C SER A 180 -3.25 17.37 7.24
N GLY A 181 -3.00 17.80 8.49
CA GLY A 181 -3.04 19.21 8.87
C GLY A 181 -2.01 20.08 8.14
N GLU A 182 -0.78 19.59 7.91
CA GLU A 182 0.20 20.30 7.09
C GLU A 182 -0.20 20.36 5.60
N CYS A 183 -0.77 19.29 5.04
CA CYS A 183 -1.32 19.30 3.68
C CYS A 183 -2.47 20.29 3.53
N GLU A 184 -3.40 20.33 4.48
CA GLU A 184 -4.52 21.29 4.50
C GLU A 184 -4.03 22.74 4.62
N LYS A 185 -3.03 23.02 5.46
CA LYS A 185 -2.39 24.35 5.55
C LYS A 185 -1.78 24.77 4.22
N LEU A 186 -0.97 23.92 3.59
CA LEU A 186 -0.34 24.20 2.30
C LEU A 186 -1.38 24.40 1.18
N GLN A 187 -2.43 23.58 1.15
CA GLN A 187 -3.55 23.74 0.23
C GLN A 187 -4.26 25.08 0.43
N ASN A 188 -4.55 25.47 1.68
CA ASN A 188 -5.18 26.75 1.99
C ASN A 188 -4.30 27.94 1.59
N ILE A 189 -2.98 27.87 1.80
CA ILE A 189 -2.04 28.91 1.34
C ILE A 189 -2.10 29.05 -0.18
N LEU A 190 -2.02 27.94 -0.93
CA LEU A 190 -2.08 27.95 -2.39
C LEU A 190 -3.42 28.50 -2.93
N ILE A 191 -4.54 28.20 -2.26
CA ILE A 191 -5.87 28.75 -2.61
C ILE A 191 -5.89 30.27 -2.38
N VAL A 192 -5.44 30.74 -1.21
CA VAL A 192 -5.43 32.17 -0.86
C VAL A 192 -4.50 32.96 -1.79
N GLU A 193 -3.34 32.41 -2.15
CA GLU A 193 -2.43 33.03 -3.12
C GLU A 193 -3.05 33.10 -4.53
N ALA A 194 -3.70 32.02 -4.99
CA ALA A 194 -4.39 32.00 -6.28
C ALA A 194 -5.57 33.00 -6.33
N GLU A 195 -6.36 33.09 -5.24
CA GLU A 195 -7.44 34.07 -5.11
C GLU A 195 -6.92 35.51 -5.09
N LYS A 196 -5.79 35.76 -4.40
CA LYS A 196 -5.12 37.06 -4.43
C LYS A 196 -4.72 37.47 -5.84
N TYR A 197 -4.02 36.60 -6.59
CA TYR A 197 -3.62 36.92 -7.97
C TYR A 197 -4.82 37.10 -8.91
N LYS A 198 -5.90 36.32 -8.72
CA LYS A 198 -7.16 36.50 -9.44
C LYS A 198 -7.76 37.87 -9.18
N ASN A 199 -7.80 38.32 -7.92
CA ASN A 199 -8.34 39.62 -7.54
C ASN A 199 -7.48 40.77 -8.08
N GLU A 200 -6.15 40.70 -7.97
CA GLU A 200 -5.22 41.68 -8.55
C GLU A 200 -5.35 41.80 -10.08
N LEU A 201 -5.64 40.69 -10.78
CA LEU A 201 -5.90 40.70 -12.22
C LEU A 201 -7.28 41.28 -12.54
N GLN A 202 -8.31 40.97 -11.74
CA GLN A 202 -9.65 41.52 -11.89
C GLN A 202 -9.65 43.04 -11.70
N GLU A 203 -8.99 43.56 -10.66
CA GLU A 203 -8.84 45.02 -10.45
C GLU A 203 -8.15 45.72 -11.63
N LYS A 204 -7.15 45.09 -12.26
CA LYS A 204 -6.51 45.61 -13.48
C LYS A 204 -7.45 45.62 -14.69
N VAL A 205 -8.30 44.60 -14.83
CA VAL A 205 -9.33 44.57 -15.87
C VAL A 205 -10.39 45.65 -15.62
N ASP A 206 -10.86 45.79 -14.38
CA ASP A 206 -11.91 46.75 -14.02
C ASP A 206 -11.41 48.21 -14.15
N THR A 207 -10.17 48.50 -13.75
CA THR A 207 -9.56 49.82 -13.96
C THR A 207 -9.32 50.14 -15.44
N LEU A 208 -8.93 49.15 -16.27
CA LEU A 208 -8.86 49.32 -17.72
C LEU A 208 -10.24 49.56 -18.34
N ASN A 209 -11.27 48.85 -17.89
CA ASN A 209 -12.64 49.05 -18.36
C ASN A 209 -13.15 50.46 -17.99
N VAL A 210 -12.98 50.89 -16.74
CA VAL A 210 -13.39 52.24 -16.30
C VAL A 210 -12.66 53.35 -17.06
N THR A 211 -11.35 53.21 -17.30
CA THR A 211 -10.58 54.20 -18.06
C THR A 211 -10.97 54.21 -19.55
N HIS A 212 -11.17 53.05 -20.17
CA HIS A 212 -11.67 52.94 -21.54
C HIS A 212 -13.06 53.57 -21.69
N GLU A 213 -13.99 53.28 -20.78
CA GLU A 213 -15.33 53.88 -20.77
C GLU A 213 -15.29 55.40 -20.57
N SER A 214 -14.40 55.90 -19.72
CA SER A 214 -14.17 57.35 -19.57
C SER A 214 -13.69 57.99 -20.88
N TYR A 215 -12.70 57.41 -21.55
CA TYR A 215 -12.20 57.94 -22.84
C TYR A 215 -13.25 57.81 -23.95
N ARG A 216 -14.05 56.75 -23.96
CA ARG A 216 -15.16 56.57 -24.90
C ARG A 216 -16.20 57.68 -24.74
N LEU A 217 -16.63 57.94 -23.51
CA LEU A 217 -17.58 59.01 -23.20
C LEU A 217 -17.01 60.40 -23.51
N GLU A 218 -15.74 60.67 -23.21
CA GLU A 218 -15.07 61.94 -23.53
C GLU A 218 -14.97 62.17 -25.05
N ALA A 219 -14.67 61.12 -25.83
CA ALA A 219 -14.70 61.19 -27.29
C ALA A 219 -16.11 61.40 -27.83
N GLU A 220 -17.12 60.68 -27.29
CA GLU A 220 -18.52 60.85 -27.66
C GLU A 220 -19.03 62.27 -27.37
N THR A 221 -18.71 62.87 -26.22
CA THR A 221 -19.09 64.26 -25.90
C THR A 221 -18.34 65.27 -26.78
N SER A 222 -17.05 65.09 -27.02
CA SER A 222 -16.27 65.97 -27.89
C SER A 222 -16.78 65.96 -29.34
N HIS A 223 -17.12 64.79 -29.88
CA HIS A 223 -17.73 64.66 -31.19
C HIS A 223 -19.14 65.27 -31.26
N LEU A 224 -19.94 65.13 -30.20
CA LEU A 224 -21.27 65.74 -30.11
C LEU A 224 -21.16 67.28 -30.10
N GLU A 225 -20.28 67.85 -29.26
CA GLU A 225 -20.00 69.28 -29.24
C GLU A 225 -19.51 69.82 -30.58
N ALA A 226 -18.59 69.11 -31.25
CA ALA A 226 -18.08 69.51 -32.55
C ALA A 226 -19.18 69.48 -33.64
N THR A 227 -20.05 68.48 -33.59
CA THR A 227 -21.22 68.36 -34.48
C THR A 227 -22.22 69.49 -34.22
N GLU A 228 -22.46 69.84 -32.96
CA GLU A 228 -23.38 70.92 -32.58
C GLU A 228 -22.84 72.30 -33.00
N LYS A 229 -21.54 72.58 -32.77
CA LYS A 229 -20.87 73.80 -33.24
C LYS A 229 -20.96 73.94 -34.77
N LEU A 230 -20.64 72.87 -35.51
CA LEU A 230 -20.74 72.83 -36.96
C LEU A 230 -22.19 73.06 -37.44
N LYS A 231 -23.17 72.49 -36.73
CA LYS A 231 -24.59 72.68 -37.05
C LYS A 231 -25.05 74.13 -36.82
N GLN A 232 -24.61 74.75 -35.73
CA GLN A 232 -24.83 76.19 -35.47
C GLN A 232 -24.18 77.07 -36.56
N GLU A 233 -22.96 76.76 -37.00
CA GLU A 233 -22.30 77.46 -38.11
C GLU A 233 -23.07 77.32 -39.43
N TYR A 234 -23.58 76.12 -39.74
CA TYR A 234 -24.44 75.91 -40.91
C TYR A 234 -25.76 76.69 -40.82
N GLU A 235 -26.43 76.70 -39.67
CA GLU A 235 -27.66 77.46 -39.46
C GLU A 235 -27.43 78.98 -39.55
N LEU A 236 -26.31 79.48 -39.01
CA LEU A 236 -25.86 80.88 -39.16
C LEU A 236 -25.46 81.24 -40.60
N SER A 237 -24.91 80.30 -41.37
CA SER A 237 -24.61 80.51 -42.79
C SER A 237 -25.89 80.53 -43.62
N PHE A 238 -26.80 79.58 -43.36
CA PHE A 238 -28.08 79.45 -44.04
C PHE A 238 -28.96 80.69 -43.83
N THR A 239 -29.11 81.17 -42.59
CA THR A 239 -29.86 82.39 -42.28
C THR A 239 -29.27 83.62 -42.98
N LYS A 240 -27.95 83.80 -43.00
CA LYS A 240 -27.30 84.89 -43.76
C LYS A 240 -27.59 84.82 -45.25
N VAL A 241 -27.53 83.63 -45.86
CA VAL A 241 -27.84 83.44 -47.28
C VAL A 241 -29.32 83.71 -47.56
N GLN A 242 -30.21 83.30 -46.66
CA GLN A 242 -31.64 83.62 -46.74
C GLN A 242 -31.88 85.13 -46.67
N ASP A 243 -31.28 85.84 -45.70
CA ASP A 243 -31.38 87.30 -45.57
C ASP A 243 -30.87 88.03 -46.83
N VAL A 244 -29.74 87.59 -47.40
CA VAL A 244 -29.21 88.14 -48.65
C VAL A 244 -30.19 87.91 -49.81
N ASN A 245 -30.68 86.68 -49.99
CA ASN A 245 -31.64 86.33 -51.04
C ASN A 245 -32.97 87.11 -50.90
N GLU A 246 -33.50 87.25 -49.69
CA GLU A 246 -34.68 88.07 -49.42
C GLU A 246 -34.46 89.55 -49.75
N ASN A 247 -33.26 90.08 -49.44
CA ASN A 247 -32.91 91.46 -49.76
C ASN A 247 -32.65 91.69 -51.26
N GLU A 248 -32.05 90.72 -51.95
CA GLU A 248 -31.92 90.74 -53.41
C GLU A 248 -33.27 90.66 -54.09
N LYS A 249 -34.16 89.76 -53.64
CA LYS A 249 -35.55 89.70 -54.11
C LYS A 249 -36.28 91.05 -53.92
N LYS A 250 -36.18 91.68 -52.75
CA LYS A 250 -36.76 93.00 -52.47
C LYS A 250 -36.19 94.09 -53.40
N LYS A 251 -34.87 94.09 -53.66
CA LYS A 251 -34.23 95.02 -54.61
C LYS A 251 -34.69 94.79 -56.05
N ILE A 252 -34.76 93.54 -56.49
CA ILE A 252 -35.24 93.14 -57.82
C ILE A 252 -36.71 93.58 -57.98
N GLU A 253 -37.58 93.26 -57.02
CA GLU A 253 -38.98 93.72 -57.02
C GLU A 253 -39.11 95.25 -57.04
N ALA A 254 -38.24 95.99 -56.33
CA ALA A 254 -38.22 97.45 -56.37
C ALA A 254 -37.82 97.97 -57.77
N SER A 255 -36.74 97.44 -58.36
CA SER A 255 -36.30 97.82 -59.70
C SER A 255 -37.31 97.44 -60.80
N PHE A 256 -38.03 96.32 -60.64
CA PHE A 256 -39.14 95.97 -61.53
C PHE A 256 -40.32 96.93 -61.38
N LYS A 257 -40.67 97.35 -60.16
CA LYS A 257 -41.72 98.37 -59.94
C LYS A 257 -41.32 99.72 -60.51
N GLU A 258 -40.08 100.14 -60.31
CA GLU A 258 -39.52 101.38 -60.89
C GLU A 258 -39.60 101.33 -62.42
N SER A 259 -39.06 100.28 -63.04
CA SER A 259 -39.13 100.09 -64.50
C SER A 259 -40.56 99.93 -65.02
N LEU A 260 -41.49 99.32 -64.26
CA LEU A 260 -42.91 99.32 -64.59
C LEU A 260 -43.48 100.74 -64.57
N THR A 261 -43.20 101.56 -63.55
CA THR A 261 -43.66 102.96 -63.51
C THR A 261 -43.01 103.85 -64.58
N GLU A 262 -41.76 103.60 -64.95
CA GLU A 262 -41.11 104.24 -66.11
C GLU A 262 -41.78 103.83 -67.43
N LEU A 263 -42.14 102.55 -67.58
CA LEU A 263 -42.86 102.06 -68.75
C LEU A 263 -44.31 102.54 -68.78
N GLU A 264 -44.99 102.67 -67.64
CA GLU A 264 -46.33 103.24 -67.51
C GLU A 264 -46.32 104.73 -67.86
N THR A 265 -45.42 105.53 -67.26
CA THR A 265 -45.28 106.96 -67.59
C THR A 265 -44.85 107.18 -69.04
N LYS A 266 -44.00 106.32 -69.61
CA LYS A 266 -43.68 106.34 -71.04
C LYS A 266 -44.86 105.90 -71.90
N MET A 267 -45.67 104.94 -71.45
CA MET A 267 -46.89 104.52 -72.14
C MET A 267 -47.92 105.64 -72.13
N ASP A 268 -48.14 106.34 -71.02
CA ASP A 268 -49.01 107.51 -70.92
C ASP A 268 -48.49 108.68 -71.75
N GLY A 269 -47.18 108.90 -71.78
CA GLY A 269 -46.54 109.86 -72.68
C GLY A 269 -46.77 109.52 -74.15
N MET A 270 -46.53 108.27 -74.55
CA MET A 270 -46.84 107.78 -75.89
C MET A 270 -48.35 107.70 -76.18
N ASN A 271 -49.21 107.59 -75.16
CA ASN A 271 -50.65 107.52 -75.32
C ASN A 271 -51.26 108.92 -75.47
N THR A 272 -50.74 109.92 -74.76
CA THR A 272 -51.07 111.34 -75.00
C THR A 272 -50.49 111.81 -76.35
N GLU A 273 -49.30 111.37 -76.72
CA GLU A 273 -48.77 111.56 -78.09
C GLU A 273 -49.65 110.85 -79.12
N ASN A 274 -50.05 109.59 -78.89
CA ASN A 274 -50.96 108.85 -79.77
C ASN A 274 -52.38 109.42 -79.81
N GLU A 275 -52.90 110.04 -78.76
CA GLU A 275 -54.18 110.76 -78.84
C GLU A 275 -53.99 112.06 -79.63
N SER A 276 -52.86 112.77 -79.49
CA SER A 276 -52.52 113.91 -80.36
C SER A 276 -52.33 113.49 -81.83
N LEU A 277 -51.75 112.31 -82.06
CA LEU A 277 -51.56 111.72 -83.38
C LEU A 277 -52.86 111.12 -83.90
N LYS A 278 -53.77 110.60 -83.07
CA LYS A 278 -55.13 110.20 -83.42
C LYS A 278 -56.02 111.39 -83.72
N GLU A 279 -55.81 112.56 -83.10
CA GLU A 279 -56.45 113.79 -83.54
C GLU A 279 -55.90 114.22 -84.91
N LYS A 280 -54.57 114.18 -85.10
CA LYS A 280 -53.95 114.43 -86.42
C LYS A 280 -54.34 113.39 -87.49
N ILE A 281 -54.57 112.14 -87.11
CA ILE A 281 -54.99 111.04 -87.99
C ILE A 281 -56.51 111.07 -88.19
N LYS A 282 -57.33 111.52 -87.22
CA LYS A 282 -58.73 111.94 -87.47
C LYS A 282 -58.81 113.06 -88.50
N THR A 283 -57.77 113.88 -88.63
CA THR A 283 -57.65 114.87 -89.72
C THR A 283 -56.94 114.35 -90.98
N MET A 284 -56.53 113.07 -91.05
CA MET A 284 -55.72 112.56 -92.17
C MET A 284 -55.95 111.09 -92.61
N GLU A 285 -56.83 110.32 -91.97
CA GLU A 285 -57.29 108.99 -92.39
C GLU A 285 -58.80 108.84 -92.09
N GLU A 286 -59.72 108.51 -93.00
CA GLU A 286 -59.70 108.39 -94.48
C GLU A 286 -58.48 107.70 -95.14
N GLN A 287 -58.03 106.54 -94.65
CA GLN A 287 -57.70 105.33 -95.48
C GLN A 287 -57.06 104.13 -94.72
N LYS A 288 -57.91 103.16 -94.37
CA LYS A 288 -57.76 101.67 -94.42
C LYS A 288 -56.42 100.90 -94.14
N GLU A 289 -56.47 100.09 -93.06
CA GLU A 289 -56.35 98.60 -93.01
C GLU A 289 -55.03 97.78 -93.21
N SER A 290 -54.63 97.08 -92.12
CA SER A 290 -54.54 95.58 -91.96
C SER A 290 -53.21 94.75 -91.96
N SER A 291 -52.93 94.11 -90.79
CA SER A 291 -52.52 92.67 -90.58
C SER A 291 -51.13 92.11 -91.09
N PRO A 292 -50.72 90.82 -90.84
CA PRO A 292 -50.54 90.06 -89.57
C PRO A 292 -49.21 89.21 -89.44
N LYS A 293 -49.08 88.39 -88.36
CA LYS A 293 -48.05 87.31 -88.02
C LYS A 293 -48.12 86.06 -88.95
N PRO A 294 -47.24 84.99 -88.99
CA PRO A 294 -46.71 84.07 -87.92
C PRO A 294 -45.24 83.56 -88.20
N PRO A 295 -44.69 82.33 -87.90
CA PRO A 295 -45.03 81.14 -87.04
C PRO A 295 -43.85 80.58 -86.16
N GLN A 296 -43.81 79.25 -85.86
CA GLN A 296 -42.75 78.44 -85.19
C GLN A 296 -42.24 77.26 -86.09
N PRO A 297 -41.10 76.59 -85.79
CA PRO A 297 -40.65 75.36 -86.47
C PRO A 297 -40.81 74.06 -85.64
N SER A 298 -41.35 73.01 -86.27
CA SER A 298 -41.71 71.71 -85.64
C SER A 298 -40.63 70.62 -85.69
N PHE A 299 -39.39 70.94 -86.06
CA PHE A 299 -38.31 69.95 -86.21
C PHE A 299 -37.63 69.60 -84.86
N LEU A 300 -37.56 70.58 -83.95
CA LEU A 300 -36.86 70.44 -82.67
C LEU A 300 -37.52 69.45 -81.71
N GLU A 301 -38.85 69.31 -81.74
CA GLU A 301 -39.57 68.34 -80.89
C GLU A 301 -39.20 66.89 -81.24
N GLN A 302 -38.97 66.60 -82.53
CA GLN A 302 -38.68 65.23 -82.98
C GLN A 302 -37.25 64.80 -82.61
N GLU A 303 -36.28 65.71 -82.64
CA GLU A 303 -34.93 65.46 -82.12
C GLU A 303 -34.93 65.26 -80.60
N LEU A 304 -35.75 66.04 -79.88
CA LEU A 304 -35.93 65.93 -78.42
C LEU A 304 -36.47 64.55 -78.00
N GLU A 305 -37.50 64.06 -78.68
CA GLU A 305 -38.09 62.74 -78.39
C GLU A 305 -37.13 61.59 -78.76
N SER A 306 -36.34 61.74 -79.83
CA SER A 306 -35.30 60.76 -80.18
C SER A 306 -34.15 60.72 -79.16
N LEU A 307 -33.72 61.87 -78.62
CA LEU A 307 -32.68 61.93 -77.60
C LEU A 307 -33.18 61.33 -76.28
N LYS A 308 -34.43 61.59 -75.91
CA LYS A 308 -35.10 61.02 -74.73
C LYS A 308 -35.10 59.49 -74.74
N ALA A 309 -35.45 58.84 -75.85
CA ALA A 309 -35.40 57.39 -75.97
C ALA A 309 -33.99 56.80 -75.78
N VAL A 310 -32.94 57.50 -76.23
CA VAL A 310 -31.54 57.07 -76.01
C VAL A 310 -31.12 57.25 -74.55
N VAL A 311 -31.60 58.30 -73.87
CA VAL A 311 -31.38 58.51 -72.43
C VAL A 311 -32.08 57.43 -71.60
N GLU A 312 -33.35 57.12 -71.90
CA GLU A 312 -34.10 56.04 -71.25
C GLU A 312 -33.39 54.68 -71.40
N MET A 313 -32.92 54.35 -72.62
CA MET A 313 -32.16 53.12 -72.87
C MET A 313 -30.81 53.07 -72.14
N LYS A 314 -30.14 54.22 -71.94
CA LYS A 314 -28.93 54.31 -71.13
C LYS A 314 -29.21 54.17 -69.64
N ASN A 315 -30.30 54.75 -69.13
CA ASN A 315 -30.71 54.62 -67.72
C ASN A 315 -31.11 53.17 -67.38
N GLU A 316 -31.86 52.50 -68.24
CA GLU A 316 -32.20 51.08 -68.06
C GLU A 316 -30.94 50.20 -68.01
N LYS A 317 -29.95 50.48 -68.87
CA LYS A 317 -28.65 49.79 -68.85
C LYS A 317 -27.83 50.11 -67.60
N LEU A 318 -27.91 51.34 -67.08
CA LEU A 318 -27.29 51.77 -65.82
C LEU A 318 -27.87 50.94 -64.66
N HIS A 319 -29.19 50.89 -64.52
CA HIS A 319 -29.87 50.11 -63.47
C HIS A 319 -29.56 48.60 -63.53
N GLN A 320 -29.41 48.04 -64.73
CA GLN A 320 -28.96 46.66 -64.89
C GLN A 320 -27.49 46.44 -64.47
N GLN A 321 -26.63 47.45 -64.59
CA GLN A 321 -25.26 47.41 -64.08
C GLN A 321 -25.22 47.60 -62.55
N GLU A 322 -25.98 48.54 -62.00
CA GLU A 322 -26.14 48.76 -60.55
C GLU A 322 -26.62 47.49 -59.84
N LYS A 323 -27.62 46.79 -60.40
CA LYS A 323 -28.12 45.52 -59.85
C LYS A 323 -27.05 44.42 -59.83
N LYS A 324 -26.19 44.36 -60.85
CA LYS A 324 -25.05 43.42 -60.90
C LYS A 324 -23.96 43.82 -59.91
N LEU A 325 -23.66 45.11 -59.77
CA LEU A 325 -22.71 45.64 -58.80
C LEU A 325 -23.13 45.25 -57.37
N MET A 326 -24.38 45.52 -56.99
CA MET A 326 -24.95 45.13 -55.70
C MET A 326 -24.87 43.62 -55.44
N GLN A 327 -25.01 42.78 -56.47
CA GLN A 327 -24.88 41.34 -56.33
C GLN A 327 -23.41 40.91 -56.11
N VAL A 328 -22.46 41.56 -56.77
CA VAL A 328 -21.02 41.33 -56.56
C VAL A 328 -20.61 41.81 -55.17
N GLU A 329 -21.05 42.98 -54.71
CA GLU A 329 -20.79 43.51 -53.36
C GLU A 329 -21.27 42.53 -52.27
N LYS A 330 -22.49 41.99 -52.40
CA LYS A 330 -23.02 40.95 -51.50
C LYS A 330 -22.19 39.66 -51.50
N LEU A 331 -21.64 39.28 -52.66
CA LEU A 331 -20.75 38.11 -52.76
C LEU A 331 -19.38 38.38 -52.13
N VAL A 332 -18.83 39.59 -52.28
CA VAL A 332 -17.59 40.01 -51.61
C VAL A 332 -17.77 40.00 -50.09
N GLU A 333 -18.87 40.54 -49.57
CA GLU A 333 -19.14 40.56 -48.14
C GLU A 333 -19.30 39.15 -47.54
N THR A 334 -20.03 38.26 -48.23
CA THR A 334 -20.12 36.86 -47.80
C THR A 334 -18.77 36.12 -47.89
N ASN A 335 -17.91 36.47 -48.85
CA ASN A 335 -16.55 35.93 -48.95
C ASN A 335 -15.68 36.38 -47.76
N ASN A 336 -15.70 37.67 -47.42
CA ASN A 336 -14.98 38.23 -46.26
C ASN A 336 -15.35 37.48 -44.96
N ILE A 337 -16.65 37.32 -44.69
CA ILE A 337 -17.15 36.60 -43.51
C ILE A 337 -16.70 35.13 -43.49
N LEU A 338 -16.60 34.47 -44.65
CA LEU A 338 -16.10 33.10 -44.76
C LEU A 338 -14.58 33.01 -44.55
N VAL A 339 -13.81 33.97 -45.07
CA VAL A 339 -12.36 34.07 -44.85
C VAL A 339 -12.05 34.32 -43.37
N GLU A 340 -12.80 35.18 -42.69
CA GLU A 340 -12.65 35.36 -41.24
C GLU A 340 -12.92 34.09 -40.44
N LYS A 341 -13.97 33.33 -40.79
CA LYS A 341 -14.29 32.05 -40.15
C LYS A 341 -13.19 31.02 -40.40
N LEU A 342 -12.67 30.94 -41.62
CA LEU A 342 -11.53 30.09 -41.97
C LEU A 342 -10.29 30.44 -41.14
N ASN A 343 -9.95 31.74 -41.04
CA ASN A 343 -8.81 32.21 -40.26
C ASN A 343 -8.96 31.86 -38.76
N LYS A 344 -10.15 32.04 -38.17
CA LYS A 344 -10.46 31.64 -36.79
C LYS A 344 -10.27 30.14 -36.58
N SER A 345 -10.84 29.31 -37.47
CA SER A 345 -10.66 27.85 -37.43
C SER A 345 -9.21 27.41 -37.62
N GLN A 346 -8.41 28.14 -38.41
CA GLN A 346 -6.99 27.86 -38.58
C GLN A 346 -6.19 28.21 -37.32
N GLN A 347 -6.48 29.36 -36.68
CA GLN A 347 -5.85 29.76 -35.41
C GLN A 347 -6.14 28.75 -34.29
N GLU A 348 -7.39 28.29 -34.18
CA GLU A 348 -7.77 27.22 -33.23
C GLU A 348 -7.02 25.90 -33.51
N ASN A 349 -6.81 25.56 -34.78
CA ASN A 349 -6.06 24.36 -35.17
C ASN A 349 -4.57 24.45 -34.79
N GLU A 350 -3.96 25.63 -34.94
CA GLU A 350 -2.57 25.91 -34.55
C GLU A 350 -2.38 25.87 -33.03
N ASP A 351 -3.30 26.46 -32.26
CA ASP A 351 -3.30 26.37 -30.79
C ASP A 351 -3.48 24.93 -30.29
N LEU A 352 -4.39 24.15 -30.89
CA LEU A 352 -4.55 22.73 -30.56
C LEU A 352 -3.28 21.91 -30.87
N LYS A 353 -2.56 22.22 -31.95
CA LYS A 353 -1.24 21.61 -32.26
C LYS A 353 -0.19 21.99 -31.22
N ALA A 354 -0.13 23.25 -30.79
CA ALA A 354 0.76 23.70 -29.73
C ALA A 354 0.46 23.01 -28.38
N ARG A 355 -0.82 22.92 -27.99
CA ARG A 355 -1.24 22.17 -26.79
C ARG A 355 -0.86 20.68 -26.87
N MET A 356 -1.02 20.06 -28.03
CA MET A 356 -0.61 18.66 -28.26
C MET A 356 0.92 18.47 -28.17
N ALA A 357 1.70 19.38 -28.75
CA ALA A 357 3.16 19.36 -28.65
C ALA A 357 3.64 19.50 -27.20
N ASN A 358 3.03 20.40 -26.42
CA ASN A 358 3.32 20.56 -24.99
C ASN A 358 2.99 19.29 -24.19
N HIS A 359 1.83 18.66 -24.44
CA HIS A 359 1.48 17.39 -23.78
C HIS A 359 2.50 16.27 -24.10
N ILE A 360 2.95 16.17 -25.35
CA ILE A 360 3.98 15.21 -25.77
C ILE A 360 5.33 15.52 -25.07
N ALA A 361 5.71 16.79 -24.94
CA ALA A 361 6.93 17.20 -24.25
C ALA A 361 6.88 16.83 -22.75
N VAL A 362 5.79 17.16 -22.06
CA VAL A 362 5.59 16.80 -20.64
C VAL A 362 5.55 15.28 -20.45
N SER A 363 4.89 14.54 -21.34
CA SER A 363 4.86 13.07 -21.28
C SER A 363 6.26 12.44 -21.41
N ARG A 364 7.12 13.00 -22.28
CA ARG A 364 8.52 12.58 -22.40
C ARG A 364 9.32 12.91 -21.15
N GLN A 365 9.14 14.10 -20.59
CA GLN A 365 9.83 14.53 -19.36
C GLN A 365 9.47 13.62 -18.17
N LEU A 366 8.18 13.33 -17.97
CA LEU A 366 7.74 12.39 -16.93
C LEU A 366 8.34 11.00 -17.11
N SER A 367 8.48 10.53 -18.35
CA SER A 367 9.13 9.25 -18.65
C SER A 367 10.64 9.27 -18.33
N THR A 368 11.34 10.37 -18.58
CA THR A 368 12.77 10.50 -18.21
C THR A 368 12.96 10.62 -16.70
N ASP A 369 12.06 11.32 -16.01
CA ASP A 369 12.10 11.49 -14.55
C ASP A 369 11.80 10.15 -13.85
N GLN A 370 10.84 9.37 -14.36
CA GLN A 370 10.55 8.02 -13.88
C GLN A 370 11.77 7.10 -14.04
N GLU A 371 12.44 7.11 -15.20
CA GLU A 371 13.64 6.30 -15.42
C GLU A 371 14.81 6.75 -14.50
N PHE A 372 14.97 8.05 -14.29
CA PHE A 372 15.97 8.62 -13.38
C PHE A 372 15.71 8.20 -11.92
N LEU A 373 14.47 8.33 -11.45
CA LEU A 373 14.06 7.92 -10.10
C LEU A 373 14.28 6.41 -9.88
N GLN A 374 13.93 5.57 -10.86
CA GLN A 374 14.16 4.14 -10.78
C GLN A 374 15.66 3.80 -10.71
N LYS A 375 16.50 4.43 -11.55
CA LYS A 375 17.97 4.31 -11.48
C LYS A 375 18.54 4.79 -10.15
N SER A 376 17.94 5.82 -9.54
CA SER A 376 18.33 6.33 -8.22
C SER A 376 17.99 5.33 -7.11
N LEU A 377 16.74 4.84 -7.08
CA LEU A 377 16.26 3.82 -6.15
C LEU A 377 17.10 2.54 -6.22
N GLU A 378 17.50 2.10 -7.41
CA GLU A 378 18.40 0.96 -7.57
C GLU A 378 19.80 1.20 -6.99
N LYS A 379 20.36 2.40 -7.15
CA LYS A 379 21.66 2.77 -6.56
C LYS A 379 21.57 2.79 -5.04
N GLU A 380 20.51 3.39 -4.50
CA GLU A 380 20.26 3.49 -3.07
C GLU A 380 20.04 2.09 -2.45
N SER A 381 19.25 1.22 -3.11
CA SER A 381 19.08 -0.17 -2.71
C SER A 381 20.39 -0.96 -2.72
N LYS A 382 21.26 -0.74 -3.73
CA LYS A 382 22.60 -1.35 -3.80
C LYS A 382 23.52 -0.82 -2.70
N ALA A 383 23.44 0.46 -2.34
CA ALA A 383 24.19 1.05 -1.23
C ALA A 383 23.71 0.52 0.13
N ASN A 384 22.40 0.52 0.37
CA ASN A 384 21.79 0.02 1.60
C ASN A 384 22.10 -1.48 1.82
N LYS A 385 22.08 -2.31 0.76
CA LYS A 385 22.54 -3.72 0.85
C LYS A 385 24.00 -3.86 1.28
N ARG A 386 24.90 -2.98 0.81
CA ARG A 386 26.31 -2.99 1.26
C ARG A 386 26.42 -2.61 2.73
N LEU A 387 25.73 -1.54 3.15
CA LEU A 387 25.71 -1.11 4.54
C LEU A 387 25.09 -2.16 5.46
N SER A 388 24.07 -2.91 5.01
CA SER A 388 23.48 -4.04 5.75
C SER A 388 24.51 -5.16 5.96
N MET A 389 25.22 -5.57 4.91
CA MET A 389 26.27 -6.58 5.01
C MET A 389 27.44 -6.12 5.90
N GLU A 390 27.86 -4.85 5.79
CA GLU A 390 28.90 -4.26 6.64
C GLU A 390 28.45 -4.21 8.11
N ASN A 391 27.20 -3.85 8.37
CA ASN A 391 26.62 -3.83 9.72
C ASN A 391 26.51 -5.25 10.31
N GLU A 392 26.08 -6.24 9.53
CA GLU A 392 26.11 -7.65 9.92
C GLU A 392 27.54 -8.14 10.23
N GLU A 393 28.53 -7.77 9.41
CA GLU A 393 29.95 -8.08 9.65
C GLU A 393 30.48 -7.42 10.94
N LEU A 394 30.12 -6.15 11.19
CA LEU A 394 30.49 -5.42 12.40
C LEU A 394 29.83 -6.01 13.66
N LEU A 395 28.54 -6.36 13.59
CA LEU A 395 27.83 -7.07 14.66
C LEU A 395 28.46 -8.44 14.93
N TRP A 396 28.85 -9.17 13.88
CA TRP A 396 29.54 -10.45 14.01
C TRP A 396 30.92 -10.28 14.68
N LYS A 397 31.72 -9.27 14.29
CA LYS A 397 33.01 -8.97 14.95
C LYS A 397 32.84 -8.60 16.44
N LEU A 398 31.83 -7.78 16.75
CA LEU A 398 31.50 -7.41 18.12
C LEU A 398 31.11 -8.63 18.97
N HIS A 399 30.25 -9.51 18.44
CA HIS A 399 29.77 -10.70 19.14
C HIS A 399 30.85 -11.77 19.31
N ASN A 400 31.72 -11.97 18.32
CA ASN A 400 32.80 -12.96 18.36
C ASN A 400 34.08 -12.43 19.02
N GLY A 401 34.03 -11.24 19.62
CA GLY A 401 35.09 -10.74 20.49
C GLY A 401 36.35 -10.30 19.76
N ASP A 402 36.28 -9.96 18.46
CA ASP A 402 37.37 -9.30 17.73
C ASP A 402 37.44 -7.80 18.08
N ILE A 403 37.29 -7.54 19.38
CA ILE A 403 37.68 -6.31 20.03
C ILE A 403 39.21 -6.28 19.90
N CYS A 404 39.69 -5.46 18.98
CA CYS A 404 41.05 -4.94 19.02
C CYS A 404 41.28 -4.34 20.41
N SER A 405 41.79 -5.16 21.34
CA SER A 405 42.23 -4.71 22.64
C SER A 405 43.22 -3.58 22.38
N PRO A 406 43.03 -2.36 22.93
CA PRO A 406 44.01 -1.31 22.80
C PRO A 406 45.25 -1.71 23.62
N LYS A 407 46.13 -2.50 22.99
CA LYS A 407 47.46 -2.82 23.49
C LYS A 407 48.25 -1.51 23.53
N LYS A 408 48.18 -0.86 24.69
CA LYS A 408 49.05 0.19 25.23
C LYS A 408 49.85 0.94 24.15
N LEU A 409 49.31 2.08 23.72
CA LEU A 409 50.11 3.08 23.03
C LEU A 409 51.34 3.43 23.89
N SER A 410 52.52 3.08 23.41
CA SER A 410 53.79 3.66 23.83
C SER A 410 54.37 4.39 22.61
N PRO A 411 54.89 5.62 22.74
CA PRO A 411 55.17 6.46 21.59
C PRO A 411 56.50 6.11 20.92
N SER A 412 56.44 5.58 19.70
CA SER A 412 57.52 5.69 18.70
C SER A 412 56.97 5.49 17.30
N SER A 413 57.25 6.48 16.44
CA SER A 413 56.97 6.50 15.00
C SER A 413 58.07 5.74 14.22
N PRO A 414 58.10 5.72 12.87
CA PRO A 414 57.10 6.16 11.89
C PRO A 414 56.82 5.16 10.73
N GLY A 415 55.70 5.39 10.03
CA GLY A 415 55.63 5.23 8.57
C GLY A 415 55.14 3.89 7.99
N ILE A 416 54.08 3.98 7.20
CA ILE A 416 53.98 3.43 5.83
C ILE A 416 52.98 4.32 5.07
N SER A 417 53.32 4.71 3.85
CA SER A 417 52.49 5.57 3.01
C SER A 417 51.45 4.77 2.23
N PHE A 418 50.24 5.30 2.13
CA PHE A 418 49.40 5.05 0.96
C PHE A 418 48.84 6.38 0.41
N ARG A 419 49.43 6.84 -0.69
CA ARG A 419 48.67 7.45 -1.78
C ARG A 419 47.69 6.36 -2.28
N GLY A 420 46.43 6.62 -2.62
CA GLY A 420 45.69 7.88 -2.67
C GLY A 420 44.76 7.87 -3.88
N SER A 421 43.64 8.59 -3.84
CA SER A 421 42.94 9.02 -5.05
C SER A 421 42.14 10.29 -4.78
N ARG A 422 42.56 11.39 -5.40
CA ARG A 422 41.68 12.54 -5.61
C ARG A 422 40.67 12.12 -6.67
N ASN A 423 39.38 12.28 -6.36
CA ASN A 423 38.43 12.69 -7.39
C ASN A 423 37.50 13.75 -6.79
N SER A 424 37.80 15.00 -7.12
CA SER A 424 36.95 16.15 -6.88
C SER A 424 35.79 16.13 -7.86
N GLY A 425 34.59 15.84 -7.37
CA GLY A 425 33.34 16.10 -8.08
C GLY A 425 32.70 17.38 -7.56
N SER A 426 32.97 18.51 -8.23
CA SER A 426 32.31 19.77 -7.92
C SER A 426 30.82 19.67 -8.25
N PHE A 427 29.94 19.85 -7.26
CA PHE A 427 28.52 20.04 -7.53
C PHE A 427 28.30 21.42 -8.14
N SER A 428 28.15 21.47 -9.46
CA SER A 428 27.68 22.66 -10.16
C SER A 428 26.17 22.75 -10.01
N SER A 429 25.69 23.79 -9.32
CA SER A 429 24.28 24.16 -9.35
C SER A 429 23.84 24.48 -10.78
N PRO A 430 22.60 24.15 -11.20
CA PRO A 430 22.04 24.68 -12.43
C PRO A 430 21.71 26.18 -12.28
N PRO A 431 21.78 26.98 -13.35
CA PRO A 431 21.46 28.40 -13.27
C PRO A 431 19.96 28.61 -13.12
N THR A 432 19.56 29.46 -12.18
CA THR A 432 18.24 30.10 -12.18
C THR A 432 18.15 31.00 -13.40
N SER A 433 17.18 30.74 -14.28
CA SER A 433 16.82 31.65 -15.37
C SER A 433 15.64 32.52 -14.93
N PRO A 434 15.59 33.82 -15.29
CA PRO A 434 14.61 34.74 -14.73
C PRO A 434 13.30 34.76 -15.52
N ARG A 435 12.18 34.45 -14.86
CA ARG A 435 10.98 35.30 -14.92
C ARG A 435 10.06 35.06 -13.72
#